data_AF-A0A7J4JW44-F1
#
_entry.id   AF-A0A7J4JW44-F1
#
_cell.length_a   1.000
_cell.length_b   1.000
_cell.length_c   1.000
_cell.angle_alpha   90.00
_cell.angle_beta   90.00
_cell.angle_gamma   90.00
#
_symmetry.space_group_name_H-M   'P 1'
#
loop_
_entity.id
_entity.type
_entity.pdbx_description
1 polymer ?
#
loop_
_entity_poly.entity_id
_entity_poly.type
_entity_poly.pdbx_seq_one_letter_code
_entity_poly.pdbx_strand_id
1 'polypeptide(L)'
;GRVQTIKSPSACLECGFGKSDYNILWKKYSCVGETLDFLDPKMPALSTTAAITAAIQVNEFLKLIHGVGETLEGKFLFYDGLRNDFKTLTLEKKKGCTMHTE
;
A
#
# COMPACT_ATOMS: atom_id res chain seq x y z
N GLY A 1 -0.70 -7.10 -7.55
CA GLY A 1 -1.11 -6.62 -6.21
C GLY A 1 0.05 -5.92 -5.54
N ARG A 2 -0.20 -4.94 -4.65
CA ARG A 2 0.82 -4.29 -3.81
C ARG A 2 0.56 -4.64 -2.35
N VAL A 3 1.57 -5.13 -1.64
CA VAL A 3 1.51 -5.44 -0.20
C VAL A 3 2.61 -4.68 0.53
N GLN A 4 2.29 -4.19 1.72
CA GLN A 4 3.25 -3.55 2.65
C GLN A 4 2.86 -3.92 4.08
N THR A 5 3.87 -3.98 4.96
CA THR A 5 3.67 -4.16 6.40
C THR A 5 4.05 -2.86 7.09
N ILE A 6 3.17 -2.34 7.97
CA ILE A 6 3.40 -1.08 8.69
C ILE A 6 3.55 -1.39 10.17
N LYS A 7 4.73 -1.08 10.74
CA LYS A 7 5.03 -1.23 12.16
C LYS A 7 5.88 -0.06 12.63
N SER A 8 5.51 0.62 13.72
CA SER A 8 6.36 1.69 14.27
C SER A 8 7.71 1.10 14.74
N PRO A 9 8.87 1.70 14.41
CA PRO A 9 9.09 3.04 13.85
C PRO A 9 9.30 3.12 12.32
N SER A 10 8.92 2.10 11.54
CA SER A 10 9.08 2.03 10.07
C SER A 10 8.25 3.08 9.32
N ALA A 11 8.45 3.19 8.01
CA ALA A 11 7.64 4.03 7.13
C ALA A 11 6.15 3.66 7.20
N CYS A 12 5.28 4.69 7.31
CA CYS A 12 3.82 4.52 7.28
C CYS A 12 3.26 4.55 5.85
N LEU A 13 1.93 4.46 5.72
CA LEU A 13 1.25 4.56 4.44
C LEU A 13 1.53 5.89 3.73
N GLU A 14 1.46 7.01 4.45
CA GLU A 14 1.68 8.34 3.89
C GLU A 14 3.13 8.63 3.52
N CYS A 15 4.10 7.89 4.06
CA CYS A 15 5.49 8.00 3.61
C CYS A 15 5.64 7.64 2.12
N GLY A 16 4.76 6.79 1.59
CA GLY A 16 4.71 6.43 0.18
C GLY A 16 3.94 7.41 -0.71
N PHE A 17 3.31 8.45 -0.16
CA PHE A 17 2.45 9.35 -0.93
C PHE A 17 3.25 10.50 -1.58
N GLY A 18 3.01 10.68 -2.88
CA GLY A 18 3.45 11.83 -3.65
C GLY A 18 2.41 12.96 -3.66
N LYS A 19 2.74 14.08 -4.30
CA LYS A 19 1.82 15.21 -4.50
C LYS A 19 0.54 14.78 -5.24
N SER A 20 0.67 13.88 -6.20
CA SER A 20 -0.44 13.34 -6.98
C SER A 20 -1.45 12.58 -6.12
N ASP A 21 -0.98 11.78 -5.15
CA ASP A 21 -1.85 11.05 -4.24
C ASP A 21 -2.70 12.00 -3.39
N TYR A 22 -2.09 13.07 -2.87
CA TYR A 22 -2.82 14.13 -2.15
C TYR A 22 -3.83 14.86 -3.04
N ASN A 23 -3.51 15.11 -4.30
CA ASN A 23 -4.46 15.73 -5.24
C ASN A 23 -5.67 14.82 -5.50
N ILE A 24 -5.45 13.51 -5.64
CA ILE A 24 -6.54 12.53 -5.81
C ILE A 24 -7.38 12.45 -4.53
N LEU A 25 -6.72 12.44 -3.36
CA LEU A 25 -7.39 12.45 -2.06
C LEU A 25 -8.27 13.69 -1.91
N TRP A 26 -7.75 14.87 -2.23
CA TRP A 26 -8.50 16.13 -2.19
C TRP A 26 -9.73 16.09 -3.09
N LYS A 27 -9.61 15.58 -4.32
CA LYS A 27 -10.76 15.41 -5.22
C LYS A 27 -11.82 14.50 -4.61
N LYS A 28 -11.39 13.37 -4.02
CA LYS A 28 -12.29 12.37 -3.41
C LYS A 28 -13.05 12.89 -2.18
N TYR A 29 -12.38 13.69 -1.36
CA TYR A 29 -12.90 14.15 -0.07
C TYR A 29 -13.27 15.64 -0.04
N SER A 30 -13.40 16.28 -1.21
CA SER A 30 -13.84 17.68 -1.29
C SER A 30 -15.36 17.79 -1.12
N CYS A 31 -15.80 18.73 -0.28
CA CYS A 31 -17.23 19.07 -0.13
C CYS A 31 -17.86 19.69 -1.39
N VAL A 32 -17.05 19.93 -2.44
CA VAL A 32 -17.47 20.58 -3.69
C VAL A 32 -18.10 19.58 -4.66
N GLY A 33 -18.00 18.27 -4.39
CA GLY A 33 -18.80 17.25 -5.08
C GLY A 33 -18.53 17.19 -6.58
N GLU A 34 -17.26 17.16 -7.01
CA GLU A 34 -16.98 16.69 -8.37
C GLU A 34 -17.46 15.24 -8.49
N THR A 35 -18.23 14.93 -9.53
CA THR A 35 -18.75 13.59 -9.79
C THR A 35 -17.60 12.64 -10.14
N LEU A 36 -17.04 11.99 -9.13
CA LEU A 36 -15.90 11.07 -9.24
C LEU A 36 -16.18 9.81 -10.05
N ASP A 37 -17.46 9.48 -10.29
CA ASP A 37 -17.85 8.31 -11.08
C ASP A 37 -17.31 8.36 -12.53
N PHE A 38 -17.04 9.55 -13.07
CA PHE A 38 -16.40 9.70 -14.39
C PHE A 38 -14.87 9.66 -14.34
N LEU A 39 -14.27 9.86 -13.16
CA LEU A 39 -12.82 9.94 -12.96
C LEU A 39 -12.19 8.62 -12.53
N ASP A 40 -12.95 7.71 -11.91
CA ASP A 40 -12.45 6.43 -11.38
C ASP A 40 -13.13 5.25 -12.09
N PRO A 41 -12.69 4.87 -13.31
CA PRO A 41 -13.26 3.74 -14.02
C PRO A 41 -13.11 2.46 -13.18
N LYS A 42 -14.18 1.67 -13.10
CA LYS A 42 -14.16 0.39 -12.37
C LYS A 42 -13.07 -0.51 -12.96
N MET A 43 -12.02 -0.73 -12.17
CA MET A 43 -10.92 -1.62 -12.56
C MET A 43 -11.34 -3.09 -12.43
N PRO A 44 -11.08 -3.94 -13.43
CA PRO A 44 -11.40 -5.36 -13.35
C PRO A 44 -10.55 -6.02 -12.25
N ALA A 45 -11.21 -6.68 -11.31
CA ALA A 45 -10.57 -7.42 -10.23
C ALA A 45 -10.47 -8.91 -10.61
N LEU A 46 -9.24 -9.38 -10.84
CA LEU A 46 -8.95 -10.79 -11.06
C LEU A 46 -8.89 -11.52 -9.71
N SER A 47 -9.72 -12.55 -9.55
CA SER A 47 -9.82 -13.34 -8.31
C SER A 47 -8.50 -13.99 -7.90
N THR A 48 -7.71 -14.47 -8.85
CA THR A 48 -6.39 -15.08 -8.61
C THR A 48 -5.39 -14.09 -8.05
N THR A 49 -5.27 -12.89 -8.65
CA THR A 49 -4.40 -11.82 -8.16
C THR A 49 -4.83 -11.35 -6.76
N ALA A 50 -6.13 -11.26 -6.51
CA ALA A 50 -6.66 -10.92 -5.19
C ALA A 50 -6.33 -12.00 -4.15
N ALA A 51 -6.52 -13.27 -4.47
CA ALA A 51 -6.21 -14.39 -3.58
C ALA A 51 -4.73 -14.46 -3.21
N ILE A 52 -3.82 -14.28 -4.18
CA ILE A 52 -2.36 -14.24 -3.93
C ILE A 52 -2.00 -13.05 -3.04
N THR A 53 -2.54 -11.87 -3.33
CA THR A 53 -2.31 -10.66 -2.53
C THR A 53 -2.78 -10.87 -1.08
N ALA A 54 -3.95 -11.48 -0.88
CA ALA A 54 -4.49 -11.80 0.43
C ALA A 54 -3.65 -12.84 1.18
N ALA A 55 -3.18 -13.89 0.51
CA ALA A 55 -2.30 -14.90 1.10
C ALA A 55 -1.01 -14.28 1.63
N ILE A 56 -0.41 -13.35 0.88
CA ILE A 56 0.78 -12.62 1.31
C ILE A 56 0.47 -11.74 2.53
N GLN A 57 -0.64 -10.99 2.52
CA GLN A 57 -1.06 -10.16 3.66
C GLN A 57 -1.23 -10.97 4.94
N VAL A 58 -1.87 -12.15 4.86
CA VAL A 58 -2.04 -13.05 6.01
C VAL A 58 -0.70 -13.61 6.47
N ASN A 59 0.19 -13.96 5.54
CA ASN A 59 1.52 -14.44 5.90
C ASN A 59 2.35 -13.36 6.62
N GLU A 60 2.28 -12.10 6.19
CA GLU A 60 2.89 -10.96 6.91
C GLU A 60 2.33 -10.80 8.32
N PHE A 61 1.00 -10.93 8.47
CA PHE A 61 0.34 -10.88 9.76
C PHE A 61 0.80 -12.01 10.69
N LEU A 62 0.95 -13.23 10.18
CA LEU A 62 1.46 -14.35 10.96
C LEU A 62 2.90 -14.10 11.42
N LYS A 63 3.77 -13.58 10.56
CA LYS A 63 5.14 -13.19 10.93
C LYS A 63 5.15 -12.14 12.05
N LEU A 64 4.28 -11.13 11.97
CA LEU A 64 4.12 -10.12 13.00
C LEU A 64 3.69 -10.70 14.35
N ILE A 65 2.67 -11.56 14.36
CA ILE A 65 2.13 -12.14 15.61
C ILE A 65 3.15 -13.06 16.28
N HIS A 66 3.80 -13.92 15.51
CA HIS A 66 4.72 -14.92 16.05
C HIS A 66 6.11 -14.34 16.33
N GLY A 67 6.42 -13.15 15.82
CA GLY A 67 7.73 -12.53 15.96
C GLY A 67 8.84 -13.30 15.22
N VAL A 68 8.50 -13.95 14.10
CA VAL A 68 9.42 -14.80 13.34
C VAL A 68 9.65 -14.28 11.92
N GLY A 69 10.88 -14.43 11.44
CA GLY A 69 11.29 -14.01 10.11
C GLY A 69 11.31 -12.49 9.93
N GLU A 70 11.58 -12.06 8.70
CA GLU A 70 11.56 -10.65 8.32
C GLU A 70 10.22 -10.31 7.66
N THR A 71 9.57 -9.24 8.12
CA THR A 71 8.37 -8.68 7.52
C THR A 71 8.71 -7.74 6.36
N LEU A 72 7.69 -7.30 5.63
CA LEU A 72 7.77 -6.24 4.61
C LEU A 72 7.79 -4.82 5.22
N GLU A 73 8.25 -4.67 6.46
CA GLU A 73 8.43 -3.36 7.09
C GLU A 73 9.39 -2.49 6.25
N GLY A 74 8.96 -1.27 5.93
CA GLY A 74 9.74 -0.37 5.08
C GLY A 74 9.95 -0.88 3.65
N LYS A 75 9.09 -1.78 3.15
CA LYS A 75 9.17 -2.33 1.79
C LYS A 75 7.79 -2.35 1.12
N PHE A 76 7.76 -2.14 -0.19
CA PHE A 76 6.64 -2.51 -1.04
C PHE A 76 6.96 -3.83 -1.73
N LEU A 77 6.03 -4.79 -1.65
CA LEU A 77 6.05 -5.97 -2.50
C LEU A 77 5.00 -5.81 -3.61
N PHE A 78 5.43 -5.91 -4.85
CA PHE A 78 4.57 -5.94 -6.03
C PHE A 78 4.53 -7.35 -6.60
N TYR A 79 3.32 -7.88 -6.76
CA TYR A 79 3.04 -9.10 -7.52
C TYR A 79 2.48 -8.72 -8.90
N ASP A 80 3.19 -9.10 -9.95
CA ASP A 80 2.75 -9.01 -11.35
C ASP A 80 2.21 -10.37 -11.79
N GLY A 81 0.89 -10.50 -11.91
CA GLY A 81 0.24 -11.74 -12.31
C GLY A 81 0.39 -12.09 -13.79
N LEU A 82 0.77 -11.14 -14.66
CA LEU A 82 1.02 -11.42 -16.09
C LEU A 82 2.39 -12.03 -16.30
N ARG A 83 3.39 -11.53 -15.55
CA ARG A 83 4.77 -12.04 -15.60
C ARG A 83 5.04 -13.13 -14.57
N ASN A 84 4.11 -13.33 -13.65
CA ASN A 84 4.26 -14.17 -12.47
C ASN A 84 5.54 -13.84 -11.68
N ASP A 85 5.77 -12.54 -11.46
CA ASP A 85 6.99 -12.00 -10.89
C ASP A 85 6.72 -11.20 -9.61
N PHE A 86 7.72 -11.17 -8.73
CA PHE A 86 7.70 -10.44 -7.47
C PHE A 86 8.81 -9.40 -7.45
N LYS A 87 8.43 -8.14 -7.26
CA LYS A 87 9.37 -7.03 -7.14
C LYS A 87 9.25 -6.36 -5.79
N THR A 88 10.36 -6.31 -5.05
CA THR A 88 10.44 -5.58 -3.78
C THR A 88 11.11 -4.23 -3.99
N LEU A 89 10.51 -3.17 -3.47
CA LEU A 89 11.09 -1.82 -3.44
C LEU A 89 11.22 -1.36 -1.98
N THR A 90 12.35 -0.74 -1.63
CA THR A 90 12.54 -0.14 -0.31
C THR A 90 11.75 1.16 -0.20
N LEU A 91 11.04 1.33 0.91
CA LEU A 91 10.31 2.55 1.27
C LEU A 91 10.98 3.20 2.47
N GLU A 92 11.55 4.37 2.24
CA GLU A 92 12.15 5.17 3.31
C GLU A 92 11.09 5.96 4.09
N LYS A 93 11.34 6.15 5.38
CA LYS A 93 10.52 7.03 6.22
C LYS A 93 10.71 8.48 5.77
N LYS A 94 9.63 9.13 5.37
CA LYS A 94 9.64 10.52 4.91
C LYS A 94 9.93 11.46 6.09
N LYS A 95 10.95 12.31 5.94
CA LYS A 95 11.29 13.37 6.92
C LYS A 95 10.12 14.34 7.05
N GLY A 96 9.69 14.64 8.28
CA GLY A 96 8.56 15.53 8.55
C GLY A 96 7.19 14.98 8.14
N CYS A 97 7.04 13.66 8.03
CA CYS A 97 5.72 13.07 7.82
C CYS A 97 4.84 13.30 9.06
N THR A 98 3.66 13.87 8.84
CA THR A 98 2.67 14.26 9.85
C THR A 98 2.16 13.11 10.70
N MET A 99 2.29 11.87 10.21
CA MET A 99 1.80 10.66 10.87
C MET A 99 2.83 10.04 11.83
N HIS A 100 4.04 10.60 11.91
CA HIS A 100 5.03 10.17 12.87
C HIS A 100 5.21 11.27 13.92
N THR A 101 4.97 10.93 15.18
CA THR A 101 5.46 11.71 16.31
C THR A 101 6.98 11.55 16.37
N GLU A 102 7.69 12.65 16.65
CA GLU A 102 9.13 12.61 16.94
C GLU A 102 9.43 11.82 18.21
#